data_AF-A0A2N0MBG8-F1
#
_entry.id   AF-A0A2N0MBG8-F1
#
_cell.length_a   1.000
_cell.length_b   1.000
_cell.length_c   1.000
_cell.angle_alpha   90.00
_cell.angle_beta   90.00
_cell.angle_gamma   90.00
#
_symmetry.space_group_name_H-M   'P 1'
#
loop_
_entity.id
_entity.type
_entity.pdbx_description
1 polymer ?
#
loop_
_entity_poly.entity_id
_entity_poly.type
_entity_poly.pdbx_seq_one_letter_code
_entity_poly.pdbx_strand_id
1 'polypeptide(L)' 'MRFWNILMEDVESTLAFPDKVLTTEKDRHNAIKRLGERFLRMTYKDEEDHILVVTVTPRRRPW' A
#
# COMPACT_ATOMS: atom_id res chain seq x y z
N MET A 1 -5.84 16.24 -15.05
CA MET A 1 -5.27 15.65 -13.82
C MET A 1 -6.36 14.84 -13.15
N ARG A 2 -6.17 13.52 -12.93
CA ARG A 2 -7.18 12.67 -12.27
C ARG A 2 -6.81 12.57 -10.80
N PHE A 3 -7.63 13.12 -9.91
CA PHE A 3 -7.44 12.98 -8.47
C PHE A 3 -8.03 11.64 -8.03
N TRP A 4 -7.19 10.82 -7.41
CA TRP A 4 -7.65 9.60 -6.77
C TRP A 4 -7.93 9.92 -5.32
N ASN A 5 -9.18 9.75 -4.89
CA ASN A 5 -9.50 9.88 -3.48
C ASN A 5 -8.95 8.63 -2.77
N ILE A 6 -7.98 8.80 -1.88
CA ILE A 6 -7.43 7.73 -1.05
C ILE A 6 -7.77 8.12 0.38
N LEU A 7 -8.57 7.29 1.03
CA LEU A 7 -8.99 7.52 2.40
C LEU A 7 -7.99 6.88 3.36
N MET A 8 -7.94 7.37 4.60
CA MET A 8 -7.05 6.78 5.61
C MET A 8 -7.42 5.31 5.89
N GLU A 9 -8.71 4.98 5.87
CA GLU A 9 -9.22 3.60 6.01
C GLU A 9 -8.71 2.65 4.89
N ASP A 10 -8.52 3.17 3.67
CA ASP A 10 -7.96 2.40 2.56
C ASP A 10 -6.51 2.03 2.86
N VAL A 11 -5.76 2.97 3.46
CA VAL A 11 -4.35 2.82 3.84
C VAL A 11 -4.22 1.83 5.00
N GLU A 12 -4.98 2.03 6.07
CA GLU A 12 -4.98 1.16 7.25
C GLU A 12 -5.39 -0.26 6.90
N SER A 13 -6.45 -0.43 6.12
CA SER A 13 -6.91 -1.75 5.70
C SER A 13 -5.94 -2.44 4.74
N THR A 14 -5.16 -1.69 3.96
CA THR A 14 -4.13 -2.25 3.08
C THR A 14 -2.91 -2.73 3.86
N LEU A 15 -2.53 -2.03 4.94
CA LEU A 15 -1.46 -2.48 5.84
C LEU A 15 -1.88 -3.68 6.69
N ALA A 16 -3.08 -3.63 7.28
CA ALA A 16 -3.56 -4.69 8.17
C ALA A 16 -3.92 -5.99 7.43
N PHE A 17 -4.53 -5.87 6.24
CA PHE A 17 -5.03 -7.01 5.47
C PHE A 17 -4.72 -6.85 3.97
N PRO A 18 -3.43 -6.91 3.57
CA PRO A 18 -3.05 -6.86 2.17
C PRO A 18 -3.48 -8.13 1.42
N ASP A 19 -3.87 -7.99 0.16
CA ASP A 19 -4.08 -9.15 -0.73
C ASP A 19 -2.75 -9.81 -1.10
N LYS A 20 -1.68 -9.00 -1.13
CA LYS A 20 -0.32 -9.47 -1.40
C LYS A 20 0.71 -8.56 -0.73
N VAL A 21 1.77 -9.16 -0.20
CA VAL A 21 2.98 -8.46 0.22
C VAL A 21 4.14 -8.91 -0.65
N LEU A 22 4.90 -7.95 -1.18
CA LEU A 22 6.12 -8.18 -1.94
C LEU A 22 7.29 -7.55 -1.21
N THR A 23 8.30 -8.33 -0.86
CA THR A 23 9.57 -7.80 -0.35
C THR A 23 10.40 -7.31 -1.54
N THR A 24 10.85 -6.05 -1.50
CA THR A 24 11.57 -5.44 -2.63
C THR A 24 13.08 -5.37 -2.40
N GLU A 25 13.51 -4.67 -1.35
CA GLU A 25 14.92 -4.49 -0.96
C GLU A 25 14.96 -4.29 0.57
N LYS A 26 16.11 -4.50 1.23
CA LYS A 26 16.30 -4.44 2.70
C LYS A 26 15.22 -3.63 3.44
N ASP A 27 14.36 -4.38 4.14
CA ASP A 27 13.31 -3.91 5.05
C ASP A 27 12.22 -3.03 4.42
N ARG A 28 12.10 -3.04 3.08
CA ARG A 28 11.01 -2.40 2.34
C ARG A 28 10.05 -3.44 1.76
N HIS A 29 8.78 -3.24 2.09
CA HIS A 29 7.67 -4.08 1.67
C HIS A 29 6.71 -3.29 0.80
N ASN A 30 6.11 -3.97 -0.18
CA ASN A 30 4.99 -3.46 -0.94
C ASN A 30 3.74 -4.25 -0.58
N ALA A 31 2.84 -3.64 0.19
CA ALA A 31 1.49 -4.14 0.38
C ALA A 31 0.63 -3.73 -0.83
N ILE A 32 -0.09 -4.69 -1.38
CA ILE A 32 -1.02 -4.48 -2.50
C ILE A 32 -2.39 -4.95 -2.04
N LYS A 33 -3.39 -4.09 -2.25
CA LYS A 33 -4.80 -4.42 -2.00
C LYS A 33 -5.68 -3.92 -3.12
N ARG A 34 -6.66 -4.71 -3.51
CA ARG A 34 -7.69 -4.33 -4.46
C ARG A 34 -8.79 -3.57 -3.73
N LEU A 35 -9.08 -2.37 -4.21
CA LEU A 35 -10.15 -1.50 -3.73
C LEU A 35 -11.15 -1.30 -4.87
N GLY A 36 -12.13 -2.20 -4.97
CA GLY A 36 -13.09 -2.24 -6.07
C GLY A 36 -12.40 -2.51 -7.42
N GLU A 37 -12.42 -1.51 -8.31
CA GLU A 37 -11.84 -1.59 -9.67
C GLU A 37 -10.37 -1.14 -9.73
N ARG A 38 -9.81 -0.65 -8.64
CA ARG A 38 -8.43 -0.19 -8.56
C ARG A 38 -7.64 -1.01 -7.55
N PHE A 39 -6.33 -0.80 -7.55
CA PHE A 39 -5.40 -1.34 -6.59
C PHE A 39 -4.73 -0.19 -5.84
N LEU A 40 -4.49 -0.38 -4.55
CA LEU A 40 -3.61 0.46 -3.77
C LEU A 40 -2.29 -0.29 -3.59
N ARG A 41 -1.19 0.33 -4.00
CA ARG A 41 0.15 -0.16 -3.71
C ARG A 41 0.78 0.75 -2.67
N MET A 42 1.15 0.17 -1.54
CA MET A 42 1.81 0.87 -0.45
C MET A 42 3.20 0.33 -0.26
N THR A 43 4.19 1.22 -0.37
CA THR A 43 5.56 0.90 0.04
C THR A 43 5.73 1.33 1.49
N TYR A 44 6.11 0.41 2.36
CA TYR A 44 6.33 0.67 3.77
C TYR A 44 7.60 -0.02 4.27
N LYS A 45 8.03 0.38 5.46
CA LYS A 45 9.10 -0.25 6.23
C LYS A 45 8.59 -0.55 7.63
N ASP A 46 9.02 -1.68 8.17
CA ASP A 46 8.86 -1.98 9.58
C ASP A 46 10.02 -1.30 10.34
N GLU A 47 9.70 -0.38 11.23
CA GLU A 47 10.63 0.17 12.24
C GLU A 47 10.28 -0.44 13.61
N GLU A 48 11.15 -0.31 14.61
CA GLU A 48 11.04 -1.05 15.89
C GLU A 48 9.66 -0.95 16.56
N ASP A 49 9.05 0.24 16.53
CA ASP A 49 7.77 0.51 17.20
C ASP A 49 6.63 0.92 16.26
N HIS A 50 6.90 1.08 14.96
CA HIS A 50 5.90 1.60 14.02
C HIS A 50 6.19 1.22 12.57
N ILE A 51 5.18 1.38 11.72
CA ILE A 51 5.32 1.22 10.27
C ILE A 51 5.50 2.59 9.63
N LEU A 52 6.61 2.79 8.94
CA LEU A 52 6.83 3.98 8.12
C LEU A 52 6.29 3.76 6.72
N VAL A 53 5.19 4.42 6.38
CA VAL A 53 4.65 4.43 5.01
C VAL A 53 5.44 5.41 4.15
N VAL A 54 6.16 4.89 3.16
CA VAL A 54 7.01 5.68 2.26
C VAL A 54 6.20 6.23 1.09
N THR A 55 5.39 5.37 0.45
CA THR A 55 4.54 5.80 -0.67
C THR A 55 3.20 5.10 -0.66
N VAL A 56 2.16 5.81 -1.09
CA VAL A 56 0.83 5.26 -1.35
C VAL A 56 0.44 5.63 -2.78
N THR A 57 0.29 4.63 -3.64
CA THR A 57 0.03 4.85 -5.07
C THR A 57 -1.21 4.08 -5.52
N PRO A 58 -2.24 4.78 -6.03
CA PRO A 58 -3.37 4.13 -6.68
C PRO A 58 -2.96 3.65 -8.07
N ARG A 59 -3.37 2.44 -8.43
CA ARG A 59 -3.04 1.78 -9.70
C ARG A 59 -4.30 1.17 -10.31
N ARG A 60 -4.37 1.11 -11.64
CA ARG A 60 -5.42 0.37 -12.37
C ARG A 60 -5.13 -1.13 -12.48
N ARG A 61 -3.86 -1.51 -12.30
CA ARG A 61 -3.36 -2.89 -12.32
C ARG A 61 -2.44 -3.09 -11.12
N PRO A 62 -2.27 -4.32 -10.61
CA PRO A 62 -1.46 -4.55 -9.41
C PRO A 62 0.04 -4.32 -9.60
N TRP A 63 0.52 -4.24 -10.85
CA TRP A 63 1.94 -4.06 -11.23
C TRP A 63 2.15 -2.71 -11.94
#